data_AF-A0A923MFS2-F1
#
_entry.id   AF-A0A923MFS2-F1
#
_cell.length_a   1.000
_cell.length_b   1.000
_cell.length_c   1.000
_cell.angle_alpha   90.00
_cell.angle_beta   90.00
_cell.angle_gamma   90.00
#
_symmetry.space_group_name_H-M   'P 1'
#
loop_
_entity.id
_entity.type
_entity.pdbx_description
1 polymer ?
#
loop_
_entity_poly.entity_id
_entity_poly.type
_entity_poly.pdbx_seq_one_letter_code
_entity_poly.pdbx_strand_id
1 'polypeptide(L)'
;MLLIAAAPALALAQATATQKPAAKPAAKPAAKKPAAPKKPTEEEIKAREEATPLEEPDPAIKLSEAELEVAKRVHVGEFPCELGANIKVRALRRDGFFLVSNKLNRFVMHPVESKTGAIRLEDPVRGAMMLQLGNKSMLMSQKLGQRLADDCKSPEQEKFAEEMKTKPPVDLLQQDKPKSGTN
;
A
#
# COMPACT_ATOMS: atom_id res chain seq x y z
N MET A 1 -15.65 40.66 -34.83
CA MET A 1 -16.96 41.22 -34.46
C MET A 1 -17.27 40.82 -33.03
N LEU A 2 -17.44 41.83 -32.18
CA LEU A 2 -18.08 41.85 -30.85
C LEU A 2 -17.47 41.05 -29.67
N LEU A 3 -16.75 41.80 -28.82
CA LEU A 3 -16.66 41.58 -27.37
C LEU A 3 -18.04 41.75 -26.73
N ILE A 4 -18.37 40.96 -25.68
CA ILE A 4 -19.16 41.45 -24.53
C ILE A 4 -18.68 40.74 -23.25
N ALA A 5 -18.06 41.52 -22.36
CA ALA A 5 -17.90 41.23 -20.94
C ALA A 5 -19.15 41.73 -20.19
N ALA A 6 -19.57 41.04 -19.12
CA ALA A 6 -20.53 41.61 -18.16
C ALA A 6 -20.40 40.94 -16.78
N ALA A 7 -19.83 41.68 -15.83
CA ALA A 7 -20.11 41.56 -14.40
C ALA A 7 -20.98 42.76 -13.98
N PRO A 8 -21.92 42.57 -13.06
CA PRO A 8 -22.21 43.55 -12.01
C PRO A 8 -22.55 42.85 -10.68
N ALA A 9 -22.70 43.46 -9.51
CA ALA A 9 -22.30 44.73 -8.91
C ALA A 9 -22.75 44.64 -7.43
N LEU A 10 -22.10 45.43 -6.57
CA LEU A 10 -22.40 45.66 -5.15
C LEU A 10 -23.83 46.15 -4.87
N ALA A 11 -24.36 45.81 -3.69
CA ALA A 11 -25.21 46.63 -2.80
C ALA A 11 -25.51 45.87 -1.49
N LEU A 12 -25.83 46.43 -0.31
CA LEU A 12 -25.48 47.63 0.47
C LEU A 12 -26.29 47.50 1.79
N ALA A 13 -25.74 47.94 2.94
CA ALA A 13 -26.42 48.31 4.20
C ALA A 13 -27.10 47.19 5.04
N GLN A 14 -27.17 47.22 6.38
CA GLN A 14 -27.42 48.34 7.29
C GLN A 14 -26.71 48.20 8.66
N ALA A 15 -26.47 49.37 9.25
CA ALA A 15 -25.92 49.60 10.58
C ALA A 15 -27.00 49.58 11.68
N THR A 16 -26.60 49.25 12.90
CA THR A 16 -27.09 49.93 14.13
C THR A 16 -25.99 49.97 15.18
N ALA A 17 -25.60 51.19 15.55
CA ALA A 17 -24.75 51.51 16.69
C ALA A 17 -25.59 52.21 17.77
N THR A 18 -25.49 51.77 19.03
CA THR A 18 -25.80 52.48 20.30
C THR A 18 -25.58 51.45 21.44
N GLN A 19 -24.95 51.65 22.60
CA GLN A 19 -24.60 52.79 23.46
C GLN A 19 -23.34 52.49 24.33
N LYS A 20 -22.87 53.54 25.03
CA LYS A 20 -21.62 53.81 25.76
C LYS A 20 -21.67 53.34 27.26
N PRO A 21 -20.75 53.73 28.19
CA PRO A 21 -19.68 52.91 28.80
C PRO A 21 -19.77 52.74 30.35
N ALA A 22 -19.03 51.80 30.97
CA ALA A 22 -18.40 51.99 32.30
C ALA A 22 -17.51 50.82 32.77
N ALA A 23 -16.37 51.21 33.35
CA ALA A 23 -15.61 50.58 34.46
C ALA A 23 -14.85 49.23 34.28
N LYS A 24 -13.52 49.36 34.23
CA LYS A 24 -12.50 48.40 34.76
C LYS A 24 -12.44 48.56 36.31
N PRO A 25 -11.72 47.73 37.11
CA PRO A 25 -10.96 46.50 36.80
C PRO A 25 -11.08 45.36 37.85
N ALA A 26 -10.85 44.10 37.46
CA ALA A 26 -10.27 43.10 38.39
C ALA A 26 -9.66 41.93 37.61
N ALA A 27 -8.39 41.67 37.86
CA ALA A 27 -7.63 40.56 37.30
C ALA A 27 -7.89 39.25 38.06
N LYS A 28 -8.11 38.15 37.34
CA LYS A 28 -7.81 36.78 37.78
C LYS A 28 -7.55 35.90 36.54
N PRO A 29 -6.64 34.92 36.62
CA PRO A 29 -5.85 34.43 35.49
C PRO A 29 -6.62 33.47 34.58
N ALA A 30 -6.29 33.56 33.29
CA ALA A 30 -6.83 32.73 32.23
C ALA A 30 -6.55 31.24 32.46
N ALA A 31 -7.63 30.46 32.57
CA ALA A 31 -7.58 29.02 32.37
C ALA A 31 -7.25 28.74 30.90
N LYS A 32 -6.07 28.18 30.63
CA LYS A 32 -5.68 27.68 29.30
C LYS A 32 -6.58 26.49 28.96
N LYS A 33 -7.51 26.70 28.03
CA LYS A 33 -8.24 25.65 27.32
C LYS A 33 -7.20 24.78 26.56
N PRO A 34 -7.22 23.44 26.67
CA PRO A 34 -6.36 22.59 25.86
C PRO A 34 -6.67 22.82 24.38
N ALA A 35 -5.66 23.17 23.60
CA ALA A 35 -5.78 23.24 22.16
C ALA A 35 -6.10 21.85 21.62
N ALA A 36 -7.19 21.72 20.88
CA ALA A 36 -7.50 20.52 20.12
C ALA A 36 -6.33 20.18 19.18
N PRO A 37 -6.00 18.90 18.97
CA PRO A 37 -4.91 18.52 18.09
C PRO A 37 -5.24 19.01 16.67
N LYS A 38 -4.37 19.86 16.13
CA LYS A 38 -4.46 20.30 14.73
C LYS A 38 -4.25 19.09 13.84
N LYS A 39 -5.12 18.91 12.84
CA LYS A 39 -4.89 17.93 11.76
C LYS A 39 -3.57 18.30 11.06
N PRO A 40 -2.67 17.33 10.80
CA PRO A 40 -1.41 17.63 10.13
C PRO A 40 -1.66 18.17 8.73
N THR A 41 -0.81 19.08 8.28
CA THR A 41 -0.83 19.60 6.91
C THR A 41 -0.38 18.52 5.92
N GLU A 42 -0.78 18.65 4.64
CA GLU A 42 -0.45 17.67 3.60
C GLU A 42 1.07 17.51 3.39
N GLU A 43 1.83 18.58 3.62
CA GLU A 43 3.29 18.56 3.62
C GLU A 43 3.88 17.86 4.84
N GLU A 44 3.28 18.00 6.04
CA GLU A 44 3.69 17.23 7.23
C GLU A 44 3.34 15.75 7.10
N ILE A 45 2.27 15.40 6.39
CA ILE A 45 1.92 14.01 6.09
C ILE A 45 2.96 13.42 5.15
N LYS A 46 3.30 14.13 4.07
CA LYS A 46 4.31 13.70 3.09
C LYS A 46 5.71 13.58 3.71
N ALA A 47 6.12 14.56 4.51
CA ALA A 47 7.40 14.54 5.21
C ALA A 47 7.45 13.43 6.28
N ARG A 48 6.34 13.13 6.96
CA ARG A 48 6.27 12.03 7.92
C ARG A 48 6.24 10.67 7.24
N GLU A 49 5.64 10.56 6.05
CA GLU A 49 5.71 9.36 5.21
C GLU A 49 7.12 9.10 4.65
N GLU A 50 7.93 10.14 4.45
CA GLU A 50 9.35 10.04 4.08
C GLU A 50 10.29 9.82 5.29
N ALA A 51 9.95 10.36 6.46
CA ALA A 51 10.85 10.43 7.62
C ALA A 51 10.58 9.38 8.73
N THR A 52 9.48 8.63 8.67
CA THR A 52 9.30 7.52 9.62
C THR A 52 10.28 6.40 9.27
N PRO A 53 11.05 5.83 10.21
CA PRO A 53 11.77 4.59 9.97
C PRO A 53 10.77 3.46 9.71
N LEU A 54 10.37 3.29 8.45
CA LEU A 54 9.43 2.27 7.98
C LEU A 54 10.04 0.85 8.03
N GLU A 55 11.09 0.64 8.84
CA GLU A 55 11.74 -0.66 9.00
C GLU A 55 11.31 -1.34 10.30
N GLU A 56 10.53 -0.66 11.12
CA GLU A 56 9.97 -1.21 12.34
C GLU A 56 8.52 -1.67 12.11
N PRO A 57 8.25 -2.98 12.19
CA PRO A 57 6.92 -3.51 11.99
C PRO A 57 6.02 -3.25 13.21
N ASP A 58 4.73 -3.02 12.97
CA ASP A 58 3.77 -2.63 14.01
C ASP A 58 3.76 -3.66 15.17
N PRO A 59 4.05 -3.27 16.42
CA PRO A 59 4.07 -4.18 17.57
C PRO A 59 2.72 -4.82 17.89
N ALA A 60 1.61 -4.26 17.42
CA ALA A 60 0.27 -4.82 17.63
C ALA A 60 0.01 -6.05 16.74
N ILE A 61 0.70 -6.17 15.60
CA ILE A 61 0.52 -7.28 14.66
C ILE A 61 1.34 -8.48 15.13
N LYS A 62 0.66 -9.53 15.57
CA LYS A 62 1.24 -10.83 15.94
C LYS A 62 0.91 -11.85 14.86
N LEU A 63 1.93 -12.53 14.37
CA LEU A 63 1.78 -13.58 13.37
C LEU A 63 1.46 -14.90 14.04
N SER A 64 0.49 -15.61 13.48
CA SER A 64 0.23 -17.01 13.77
C SER A 64 1.36 -17.91 13.25
N GLU A 65 1.41 -19.15 13.73
CA GLU A 65 2.38 -20.15 13.25
C GLU A 65 2.20 -20.43 11.75
N ALA A 66 0.95 -20.48 11.27
CA ALA A 66 0.65 -20.64 9.85
C ALA A 66 1.21 -19.49 9.01
N GLU A 67 1.09 -18.25 9.48
CA GLU A 67 1.66 -17.07 8.83
C GLU A 67 3.19 -17.09 8.84
N LEU A 68 3.82 -17.55 9.91
CA LEU A 68 5.28 -17.74 9.97
C LEU A 68 5.76 -18.83 8.99
N GLU A 69 5.00 -19.92 8.80
CA GLU A 69 5.31 -20.93 7.77
C GLU A 69 5.12 -20.40 6.34
N VAL A 70 4.15 -19.52 6.13
CA VAL A 70 4.04 -18.78 4.86
C VAL A 70 5.23 -17.85 4.67
N ALA A 71 5.68 -17.15 5.72
CA ALA A 71 6.83 -16.25 5.64
C ALA A 71 8.10 -16.92 5.14
N LYS A 72 8.36 -18.17 5.55
CA LYS A 72 9.54 -18.94 5.11
C LYS A 72 9.57 -19.20 3.60
N ARG A 73 8.41 -19.17 2.95
CA ARG A 73 8.25 -19.40 1.51
C ARG A 73 8.22 -18.11 0.70
N VAL A 74 8.28 -16.94 1.34
CA VAL A 74 8.26 -15.64 0.67
C VAL A 74 9.56 -15.48 -0.11
N HIS A 75 9.43 -15.20 -1.40
CA HIS A 75 10.58 -14.89 -2.25
C HIS A 75 11.08 -13.49 -1.87
N VAL A 76 12.38 -13.38 -1.63
CA VAL A 76 13.07 -12.14 -1.27
C VAL A 76 14.07 -11.74 -2.36
N GLY A 77 14.42 -10.46 -2.41
CA GLY A 77 15.35 -9.92 -3.40
C GLY A 77 14.72 -8.83 -4.27
N GLU A 78 15.31 -8.64 -5.44
CA GLU A 78 14.83 -7.69 -6.44
C GLU A 78 14.00 -8.43 -7.48
N PHE A 79 12.88 -7.82 -7.87
CA PHE A 79 11.96 -8.38 -8.83
C PHE A 79 11.78 -7.33 -9.93
N PRO A 80 12.42 -7.51 -11.09
CA PRO A 80 12.10 -6.76 -12.29
C PRO A 80 10.64 -7.01 -12.67
N CYS A 81 9.93 -5.94 -13.00
CA CYS A 81 8.51 -5.95 -13.34
C CYS A 81 8.29 -5.47 -14.78
N GLU A 82 7.04 -5.53 -15.25
CA GLU A 82 6.69 -4.96 -16.54
C GLU A 82 6.94 -3.44 -16.59
N LEU A 83 7.02 -2.90 -17.81
CA LEU A 83 7.17 -1.45 -18.09
C LEU A 83 8.38 -0.79 -17.38
N GLY A 84 9.40 -1.56 -16.98
CA GLY A 84 10.59 -1.06 -16.31
C GLY A 84 10.38 -0.68 -14.83
N ALA A 85 9.29 -1.14 -14.23
CA ALA A 85 9.11 -1.10 -12.78
C ALA A 85 10.01 -2.13 -12.09
N ASN A 86 10.24 -1.95 -10.79
CA ASN A 86 11.02 -2.88 -9.97
C ASN A 86 10.47 -2.82 -8.53
N ILE A 87 10.33 -3.98 -7.92
CA ILE A 87 10.04 -4.10 -6.49
C ILE A 87 11.19 -4.83 -5.78
N LYS A 88 11.48 -4.40 -4.55
CA LYS A 88 12.49 -5.00 -3.68
C LYS A 88 11.84 -5.48 -2.41
N VAL A 89 11.99 -6.77 -2.13
CA VAL A 89 11.48 -7.46 -0.94
C VAL A 89 12.67 -7.83 -0.07
N ARG A 90 12.65 -7.41 1.20
CA ARG A 90 13.69 -7.76 2.17
C ARG A 90 13.05 -8.16 3.49
N ALA A 91 13.54 -9.23 4.11
CA ALA A 91 13.15 -9.59 5.47
C ALA A 91 13.59 -8.52 6.47
N LEU A 92 12.73 -8.22 7.44
CA LEU A 92 13.03 -7.33 8.56
C LEU A 92 13.61 -8.11 9.75
N ARG A 93 14.03 -7.38 10.77
CA ARG A 93 14.57 -7.97 12.01
C ARG A 93 13.57 -8.86 12.76
N ARG A 94 12.27 -8.57 12.63
CA ARG A 94 11.21 -9.37 13.21
C ARG A 94 10.77 -10.42 12.21
N ASP A 95 10.82 -11.68 12.63
CA ASP A 95 10.48 -12.80 11.77
C ASP A 95 9.07 -12.67 11.21
N GLY A 96 8.94 -13.01 9.93
CA GLY A 96 7.68 -12.93 9.19
C GLY A 96 7.28 -11.54 8.69
N PHE A 97 8.09 -10.51 8.93
CA PHE A 97 7.86 -9.18 8.37
C PHE A 97 8.83 -8.86 7.25
N PHE A 98 8.33 -8.16 6.24
CA PHE A 98 9.07 -7.84 5.03
C PHE A 98 8.92 -6.36 4.71
N LEU A 99 10.02 -5.72 4.34
CA LEU A 99 9.99 -4.43 3.68
C LEU A 99 9.83 -4.67 2.18
N VAL A 100 8.69 -4.27 1.64
CA VAL A 100 8.41 -4.26 0.20
C VAL A 100 8.46 -2.83 -0.29
N SER A 101 9.34 -2.56 -1.25
CA SER A 101 9.56 -1.20 -1.73
C SER A 101 9.61 -1.14 -3.25
N ASN A 102 9.14 -0.03 -3.81
CA ASN A 102 9.38 0.36 -5.20
C ASN A 102 10.04 1.74 -5.23
N LYS A 103 10.14 2.37 -6.41
CA LYS A 103 10.77 3.69 -6.56
C LYS A 103 10.13 4.79 -5.69
N LEU A 104 8.83 4.68 -5.39
CA LEU A 104 8.05 5.75 -4.74
C LEU A 104 7.51 5.36 -3.37
N ASN A 105 7.32 4.08 -3.10
CA ASN A 105 6.57 3.59 -1.95
C ASN A 105 7.38 2.53 -1.20
N ARG A 106 7.13 2.45 0.11
CA ARG A 106 7.70 1.47 1.02
C ARG A 106 6.59 0.94 1.93
N PHE A 107 6.51 -0.37 2.10
CA PHE A 107 5.46 -1.04 2.82
C PHE A 107 6.06 -2.05 3.78
N VAL A 108 5.59 -2.03 5.03
CA VAL A 108 5.95 -3.08 5.98
C VAL A 108 4.85 -4.11 5.94
N MET A 109 5.15 -5.22 5.30
CA MET A 109 4.17 -6.25 5.02
C MET A 109 4.39 -7.49 5.88
N HIS A 110 3.29 -8.19 6.16
CA HIS A 110 3.30 -9.51 6.76
C HIS A 110 2.44 -10.48 5.94
N PRO A 111 2.70 -11.79 6.00
CA PRO A 111 1.85 -12.77 5.34
C PRO A 111 0.47 -12.82 5.98
N VAL A 112 -0.52 -13.11 5.14
CA VAL A 112 -1.91 -13.37 5.52
C VAL A 112 -2.34 -14.67 4.85
N GLU A 113 -3.18 -15.45 5.53
CA GLU A 113 -3.71 -16.69 4.99
C GLU A 113 -4.40 -16.48 3.63
N SER A 114 -4.07 -17.35 2.69
CA SER A 114 -4.55 -17.29 1.32
C SER A 114 -5.10 -18.65 0.91
N LYS A 115 -6.36 -18.68 0.46
CA LYS A 115 -7.05 -19.91 0.04
C LYS A 115 -6.67 -20.35 -1.38
N THR A 116 -6.03 -19.48 -2.15
CA THR A 116 -5.69 -19.73 -3.56
C THR A 116 -4.30 -20.34 -3.74
N GLY A 117 -3.57 -20.57 -2.65
CA GLY A 117 -2.20 -21.08 -2.67
C GLY A 117 -1.14 -20.03 -3.06
N ALA A 118 -1.54 -18.82 -3.47
CA ALA A 118 -0.62 -17.71 -3.67
C ALA A 118 -0.23 -17.08 -2.33
N ILE A 119 1.04 -16.69 -2.18
CA ILE A 119 1.53 -16.01 -0.99
C ILE A 119 1.03 -14.57 -1.03
N ARG A 120 0.25 -14.17 -0.03
CA ARG A 120 -0.30 -12.82 0.10
C ARG A 120 0.39 -12.12 1.26
N LEU A 121 1.03 -10.99 0.97
CA LEU A 121 1.59 -10.08 1.96
C LEU A 121 0.74 -8.82 2.04
N GLU A 122 0.49 -8.31 3.23
CA GLU A 122 -0.33 -7.11 3.45
C GLU A 122 0.36 -6.10 4.38
N ASP A 123 0.19 -4.82 4.06
CA ASP A 123 0.45 -3.69 4.94
C ASP A 123 -0.93 -3.05 5.26
N PRO A 124 -1.53 -3.36 6.42
CA PRO A 124 -2.83 -2.82 6.80
C PRO A 124 -2.80 -1.32 7.10
N VAL A 125 -1.62 -0.77 7.41
CA VAL A 125 -1.45 0.65 7.75
C VAL A 125 -1.52 1.52 6.50
N ARG A 126 -0.81 1.10 5.44
CA ARG A 126 -0.77 1.82 4.16
C ARG A 126 -1.73 1.28 3.11
N GLY A 127 -2.42 0.18 3.40
CA GLY A 127 -3.41 -0.45 2.53
C GLY A 127 -2.77 -0.93 1.23
N ALA A 128 -1.67 -1.67 1.33
CA ALA A 128 -0.99 -2.28 0.19
C ALA A 128 -0.98 -3.79 0.34
N MET A 129 -1.06 -4.50 -0.78
CA MET A 129 -0.90 -5.95 -0.82
C MET A 129 0.03 -6.38 -1.95
N MET A 130 0.87 -7.35 -1.65
CA MET A 130 1.69 -8.04 -2.63
C MET A 130 1.21 -9.49 -2.74
N LEU A 131 1.03 -9.97 -3.97
CA LEU A 131 0.69 -11.35 -4.26
C LEU A 131 1.85 -12.00 -5.00
N GLN A 132 2.41 -13.08 -4.46
CA GLN A 132 3.41 -13.91 -5.14
C GLN A 132 2.73 -15.20 -5.61
N LEU A 133 2.64 -15.35 -6.92
CA LEU A 133 2.21 -16.58 -7.59
C LEU A 133 3.46 -17.38 -7.97
N GLY A 134 3.29 -18.63 -8.40
CA GLY A 134 4.44 -19.50 -8.72
C GLY A 134 5.40 -18.93 -9.79
N ASN A 135 4.90 -18.15 -10.75
CA ASN A 135 5.68 -17.63 -11.87
C ASN A 135 5.83 -16.10 -11.91
N LYS A 136 5.04 -15.36 -11.11
CA LYS A 136 5.04 -13.90 -11.11
C LYS A 136 4.47 -13.35 -9.82
N SER A 137 4.77 -12.09 -9.57
CA SER A 137 4.31 -11.33 -8.42
C SER A 137 3.68 -10.02 -8.86
N MET A 138 2.79 -9.48 -8.06
CA MET A 138 2.17 -8.18 -8.30
C MET A 138 1.99 -7.41 -7.00
N LEU A 139 2.18 -6.10 -7.05
CA LEU A 139 2.04 -5.18 -5.93
C LEU A 139 0.87 -4.22 -6.21
N MET A 140 -0.08 -4.14 -5.29
CA MET A 140 -1.30 -3.34 -5.44
C MET A 140 -1.51 -2.45 -4.21
N SER A 141 -1.98 -1.23 -4.44
CA SER A 141 -2.58 -0.41 -3.40
C SER A 141 -4.06 -0.74 -3.29
N GLN A 142 -4.47 -1.34 -2.19
CA GLN A 142 -5.89 -1.55 -1.87
C GLN A 142 -6.61 -0.22 -1.66
N LYS A 143 -5.91 0.77 -1.07
CA LYS A 143 -6.48 2.10 -0.81
C LYS A 143 -6.84 2.85 -2.09
N LEU A 144 -5.98 2.78 -3.11
CA LEU A 144 -6.19 3.45 -4.39
C LEU A 144 -6.86 2.56 -5.44
N GLY A 145 -7.00 1.25 -5.17
CA GLY A 145 -7.47 0.28 -6.15
C GLY A 145 -6.56 0.14 -7.38
N GLN A 146 -5.29 0.56 -7.26
CA GLN A 146 -4.35 0.63 -8.38
C GLN A 146 -3.22 -0.38 -8.21
N ARG A 147 -2.82 -0.98 -9.34
CA ARG A 147 -1.61 -1.80 -9.39
C ARG A 147 -0.37 -0.92 -9.48
N LEU A 148 0.52 -1.08 -8.52
CA LEU A 148 1.75 -0.31 -8.40
C LEU A 148 2.89 -0.94 -9.20
N ALA A 149 2.88 -2.27 -9.32
CA ALA A 149 3.78 -3.02 -10.17
C ALA A 149 3.15 -4.38 -10.53
N ASP A 150 3.30 -4.78 -11.79
CA ASP A 150 2.73 -6.00 -12.36
C ASP A 150 3.81 -6.87 -12.99
N ASP A 151 3.50 -8.16 -13.14
CA ASP A 151 4.38 -9.19 -13.74
C ASP A 151 5.83 -9.18 -13.22
N CYS A 152 5.98 -8.95 -11.91
CA CYS A 152 7.28 -8.92 -11.24
C CYS A 152 7.82 -10.33 -11.04
N LYS A 153 9.06 -10.61 -11.44
CA LYS A 153 9.63 -11.96 -11.35
C LYS A 153 10.85 -11.98 -10.44
N SER A 154 10.84 -12.84 -9.44
CA SER A 154 12.05 -13.16 -8.68
C SER A 154 12.97 -14.04 -9.54
N PRO A 155 14.29 -14.04 -9.29
CA PRO A 155 15.21 -14.95 -9.99
C PRO A 155 14.82 -16.43 -9.89
N GLU A 156 14.16 -16.82 -8.80
CA GLU A 156 13.65 -18.18 -8.60
C GLU A 156 12.37 -18.44 -9.41
N GLN A 157 11.50 -17.44 -9.54
CA GLN A 157 10.31 -17.49 -10.40
C GLN A 157 10.67 -17.52 -11.89
N GLU A 158 11.75 -16.84 -12.29
CA GLU A 158 12.28 -16.89 -13.66
C GLU A 158 12.76 -18.30 -14.01
N LYS A 159 13.55 -18.93 -13.13
CA LYS A 159 14.00 -20.32 -13.30
C LYS A 159 12.83 -21.28 -13.38
N PHE A 160 11.82 -21.13 -12.51
CA PHE A 160 10.61 -21.95 -12.57
C PHE A 160 9.85 -21.76 -13.88
N ALA A 161 9.75 -20.52 -14.38
CA ALA A 161 9.11 -20.24 -15.66
C ALA A 161 9.89 -20.82 -16.85
N GLU A 162 11.22 -20.84 -16.81
CA GLU A 162 12.07 -21.51 -17.81
C GLU A 162 11.95 -23.04 -17.75
N GLU A 163 11.91 -23.61 -16.56
CA GLU A 163 11.67 -25.05 -16.39
C GLU A 163 10.29 -25.44 -16.94
N MET A 164 9.26 -24.66 -16.66
CA MET A 164 7.91 -24.87 -17.22
C MET A 164 7.87 -24.80 -18.76
N LYS A 165 8.73 -23.98 -19.39
CA LYS A 165 8.86 -23.94 -20.86
C LYS A 165 9.52 -25.19 -21.41
N THR A 166 10.50 -25.75 -20.69
CA THR A 166 11.27 -26.92 -21.16
C THR A 166 10.62 -28.24 -20.78
N LYS A 167 9.79 -28.26 -19.72
CA LYS A 167 9.04 -29.41 -19.23
C LYS A 167 7.62 -28.97 -18.89
N PRO A 168 6.71 -28.88 -19.88
CA PRO A 168 5.34 -28.51 -19.61
C PRO A 168 4.71 -29.49 -18.61
N PRO A 169 3.84 -29.03 -17.70
CA PRO A 169 3.13 -29.91 -16.78
C PRO A 169 2.41 -30.99 -17.58
N VAL A 170 2.55 -32.23 -17.11
CA VAL A 170 2.02 -33.41 -17.80
C VAL A 170 0.52 -33.24 -17.96
N ASP A 171 0.03 -33.28 -19.21
CA ASP A 171 -1.40 -33.18 -19.49
C ASP A 171 -2.08 -34.48 -19.02
N LEU A 172 -2.65 -34.42 -17.82
CA LEU A 172 -3.37 -35.54 -17.22
C LEU A 172 -4.59 -35.96 -18.06
N LEU A 173 -5.13 -35.07 -18.91
CA LEU A 173 -6.28 -35.38 -19.78
C LEU A 173 -5.91 -36.29 -20.97
N GLN A 174 -4.62 -36.44 -21.27
CA GLN A 174 -4.14 -37.32 -22.35
C GLN A 174 -3.77 -38.72 -21.86
N GLN A 175 -3.60 -38.90 -20.55
CA GLN A 175 -3.29 -40.20 -19.94
C GLN A 175 -4.49 -41.15 -19.94
N ASP A 176 -5.71 -40.61 -20.02
CA ASP A 176 -6.96 -41.38 -20.06
C ASP A 176 -7.44 -41.76 -21.47
N LYS A 177 -6.66 -41.51 -22.53
CA LYS A 177 -7.00 -42.08 -23.86
C LYS A 177 -6.53 -43.54 -23.89
N PRO A 178 -7.43 -44.54 -23.84
CA PRO A 178 -7.04 -45.93 -24.05
C PRO A 178 -6.42 -46.05 -25.44
N LYS A 179 -5.23 -46.64 -25.53
CA LYS A 179 -4.71 -47.17 -26.80
C LYS A 179 -5.64 -48.30 -27.25
N SER A 180 -6.57 -48.01 -28.15
CA SER A 180 -7.46 -48.99 -28.77
C SER A 180 -7.79 -48.49 -30.18
N GLY A 181 -7.42 -49.16 -31.27
CA GLY A 181 -6.71 -50.41 -31.43
C GLY A 181 -6.29 -50.54 -32.89
N THR A 182 -5.13 -51.16 -33.11
CA THR A 182 -4.72 -51.63 -34.43
C THR A 182 -5.22 -53.07 -34.55
N ASN A 183 -6.12 -53.31 -35.50
CA ASN A 183 -6.30 -54.60 -36.18
C ASN A 183 -6.31 -54.30 -37.67
#